data_AF-A0A552KXZ6-F1
#
_entry.id   AF-A0A552KXZ6-F1
#
_cell.length_a   1.000
_cell.length_b   1.000
_cell.length_c   1.000
_cell.angle_alpha   90.00
_cell.angle_beta   90.00
_cell.angle_gamma   90.00
#
_symmetry.space_group_name_H-M   'P 1'
#
loop_
_entity.id
_entity.type
_entity.pdbx_description
1 polymer ?
#
loop_
_entity_poly.entity_id
_entity_poly.type
_entity_poly.pdbx_seq_one_letter_code
_entity_poly.pdbx_strand_id
1 'polypeptide(L)' 'MNGIFWLDEIIVKAIHEDQLIQHGGLAGVRDNNLFFASLDRPKNLLAYGEPTPSIFDLAAAYGYGFAKNHAFIDG' A
#
# COMPACT_ATOMS: atom_id res chain seq x y z
N MET A 1 -2.93 20.88 11.58
CA MET A 1 -2.32 20.43 10.31
C MET A 1 -3.38 19.59 9.60
N ASN A 2 -3.95 20.06 8.48
CA ASN A 2 -5.07 19.40 7.78
C ASN A 2 -4.61 18.95 6.38
N GLY A 3 -3.78 17.90 6.32
CA GLY A 3 -3.30 17.31 5.07
C GLY A 3 -3.33 15.79 5.15
N ILE A 4 -3.37 15.14 3.99
CA ILE A 4 -3.31 13.67 3.91
C ILE A 4 -1.91 13.22 4.36
N PHE A 5 -1.88 12.25 5.27
CA PHE A 5 -0.66 11.55 5.66
C PHE A 5 -0.53 10.27 4.82
N TRP A 6 0.53 10.17 4.03
CA TRP A 6 0.78 9.01 3.18
C TRP A 6 1.55 7.94 3.94
N LEU A 7 1.27 6.68 3.64
CA LEU A 7 2.03 5.57 4.22
C LEU A 7 3.43 5.51 3.63
N ASP A 8 4.44 5.60 4.49
CA ASP A 8 5.84 5.40 4.14
C ASP A 8 6.16 3.92 3.89
N GLU A 9 7.12 3.66 3.01
CA GLU A 9 7.63 2.32 2.73
C GLU A 9 8.03 1.56 3.99
N ILE A 10 8.76 2.21 4.89
CA ILE A 10 9.26 1.59 6.13
C ILE A 10 8.08 1.15 7.01
N ILE A 11 7.04 1.97 7.10
CA ILE A 11 5.84 1.65 7.89
C ILE A 11 5.12 0.45 7.28
N VAL A 12 4.91 0.43 5.97
CA VAL A 12 4.21 -0.69 5.31
C VAL A 12 5.00 -1.99 5.43
N LYS A 13 6.33 -1.94 5.30
CA LYS A 13 7.19 -3.11 5.52
C LYS A 13 7.14 -3.60 6.97
N ALA A 14 7.15 -2.70 7.94
CA ALA A 14 7.03 -3.05 9.35
C ALA A 14 5.66 -3.66 9.69
N ILE A 15 4.58 -3.14 9.10
CA ILE A 15 3.24 -3.75 9.24
C ILE A 15 3.25 -5.17 8.68
N HIS A 16 3.81 -5.37 7.48
CA HIS A 16 3.89 -6.70 6.86
C HIS A 16 4.71 -7.68 7.71
N GLU A 17 5.87 -7.25 8.22
CA GLU A 17 6.70 -8.05 9.11
C GLU A 17 5.95 -8.46 10.39
N ASP A 18 5.22 -7.53 11.02
CA ASP A 18 4.38 -7.83 12.18
C ASP A 18 3.28 -8.85 11.87
N GLN A 19 2.64 -8.75 10.69
CA GLN A 19 1.66 -9.76 10.25
C GLN A 19 2.28 -11.15 10.08
N LEU A 20 3.48 -11.23 9.50
CA LEU A 20 4.19 -12.51 9.35
C LEU A 20 4.59 -13.10 10.71
N ILE A 21 5.00 -12.26 11.67
CA ILE A 21 5.33 -12.72 13.03
C ILE A 21 4.09 -13.32 13.71
N GLN A 22 2.91 -12.71 13.54
CA GLN A 22 1.68 -13.14 14.20
C GLN A 22 1.00 -14.33 13.51
N HIS A 23 1.12 -14.45 12.19
CA HIS A 23 0.32 -15.39 11.40
C HIS A 23 1.16 -16.41 10.60
N GLY A 24 2.48 -16.24 10.55
CA GLY A 24 3.38 -17.03 9.73
C GLY A 24 3.34 -16.63 8.26
N GLY A 25 4.28 -17.17 7.47
CA GLY A 25 4.42 -16.91 6.04
C GLY A 25 5.88 -16.66 5.65
N LEU A 26 6.13 -16.49 4.35
CA LEU A 26 7.46 -16.21 3.82
C LEU A 26 7.76 -14.70 3.81
N ALA A 27 8.88 -14.32 4.45
CA ALA A 27 9.34 -12.94 4.47
C ALA A 27 9.91 -12.50 3.11
N GLY A 28 9.73 -11.21 2.81
CA GLY A 28 10.40 -10.53 1.71
C GLY A 28 9.45 -9.86 0.71
N VAL A 29 9.99 -8.83 0.05
CA VAL A 29 9.32 -8.19 -1.09
C VAL A 29 9.62 -9.02 -2.33
N ARG A 30 8.55 -9.44 -3.03
CA ARG A 30 8.65 -10.22 -4.27
C ARG A 30 9.12 -9.35 -5.43
N ASP A 31 8.56 -8.14 -5.53
CA ASP A 31 8.90 -7.18 -6.57
C ASP A 31 8.75 -5.75 -6.04
N ASN A 32 9.87 -5.02 -5.98
CA ASN A 32 9.90 -3.64 -5.50
C ASN A 32 9.12 -2.69 -6.40
N ASN A 33 9.09 -2.91 -7.72
CA ASN A 33 8.32 -2.05 -8.62
C ASN A 33 6.82 -2.17 -8.33
N LEU A 34 6.34 -3.39 -8.07
CA LEU A 34 4.96 -3.66 -7.69
C LEU A 34 4.62 -3.13 -6.29
N PHE A 35 5.58 -3.16 -5.36
CA PHE A 35 5.47 -2.52 -4.06
C PHE A 35 5.29 -1.00 -4.20
N PHE A 36 6.21 -0.32 -4.88
CA PHE A 36 6.15 1.15 -5.06
C PHE A 36 4.93 1.58 -5.86
N ALA A 37 4.56 0.83 -6.92
CA ALA A 37 3.32 1.08 -7.67
C ALA A 37 2.07 1.00 -6.78
N SER A 38 2.07 0.12 -5.76
CA SER A 38 0.97 0.00 -4.80
C SER A 38 0.91 1.18 -3.83
N LEU A 39 2.09 1.66 -3.37
CA LEU A 39 2.19 2.85 -2.52
C LEU A 39 1.77 4.14 -3.23
N ASP A 40 2.10 4.28 -4.51
CA ASP A 40 1.84 5.49 -5.28
C ASP A 40 0.44 5.51 -5.91
N ARG A 41 -0.24 4.36 -5.99
CA ARG A 41 -1.59 4.24 -6.53
C ARG A 41 -2.58 5.28 -5.96
N PRO A 42 -2.74 5.45 -4.63
CA PRO A 42 -3.65 6.46 -4.10
C PRO A 42 -3.18 7.89 -4.36
N LYS A 43 -1.87 8.16 -4.40
CA LYS A 43 -1.34 9.49 -4.74
C LYS A 43 -1.70 9.86 -6.19
N ASN A 44 -1.56 8.90 -7.11
CA ASN A 44 -1.97 9.05 -8.50
C ASN A 44 -3.49 9.23 -8.62
N LEU A 45 -4.27 8.47 -7.85
CA LEU A 45 -5.72 8.64 -7.82
C LEU A 45 -6.12 10.03 -7.31
N LEU A 46 -5.45 10.57 -6.29
CA LEU A 46 -5.69 11.94 -5.82
C LEU A 46 -5.33 12.99 -6.88
N ALA A 47 -4.21 12.79 -7.58
CA ALA A 47 -3.71 13.75 -8.56
C ALA A 47 -4.56 13.81 -9.84
N TYR A 48 -5.14 12.69 -10.26
CA TYR A 48 -5.76 12.56 -11.58
C TYR A 48 -7.22 12.06 -11.55
N GLY A 49 -7.76 11.71 -10.38
CA GLY A 49 -9.11 11.18 -10.24
C GLY A 49 -10.18 12.25 -10.42
N GLU A 50 -11.18 11.95 -11.25
CA GLU A 50 -12.37 12.77 -11.43
C GLU A 50 -13.64 11.90 -11.24
N PRO A 51 -14.53 12.24 -10.29
CA PRO A 51 -14.43 13.35 -9.32
C PRO A 51 -13.26 13.17 -8.33
N THR A 52 -12.88 14.25 -7.62
CA THR A 52 -11.82 14.20 -6.61
C THR A 52 -12.12 13.09 -5.59
N PRO A 53 -11.17 12.15 -5.36
CA PRO A 53 -11.41 11.02 -4.46
C PRO A 53 -11.51 11.46 -3.00
N SER A 54 -12.39 10.80 -2.25
CA SER A 54 -12.45 10.93 -0.80
C SER A 54 -11.29 10.18 -0.13
N ILE A 55 -11.07 10.43 1.17
CA ILE A 55 -10.07 9.68 1.94
C ILE A 55 -10.33 8.16 1.93
N PHE A 56 -11.60 7.74 1.83
CA PHE A 56 -11.98 6.33 1.76
C PHE A 56 -11.58 5.70 0.43
N ASP A 57 -11.69 6.45 -0.68
CA ASP A 57 -11.26 5.99 -2.00
C ASP A 57 -9.74 5.81 -2.05
N LEU A 58 -9.00 6.71 -1.41
CA LEU A 58 -7.54 6.60 -1.28
C LEU A 58 -7.12 5.40 -0.42
N ALA A 59 -7.82 5.15 0.69
CA ALA A 59 -7.58 3.97 1.52
C ALA A 59 -7.87 2.67 0.76
N ALA A 60 -8.99 2.63 0.02
CA ALA A 60 -9.35 1.49 -0.83
C ALA A 60 -8.31 1.26 -1.94
N ALA A 61 -7.75 2.32 -2.51
CA ALA A 61 -6.70 2.23 -3.52
C ALA A 61 -5.41 1.59 -2.98
N TYR A 62 -5.02 1.86 -1.73
CA TYR A 62 -3.91 1.13 -1.09
C TYR A 62 -4.20 -0.37 -1.00
N GLY A 63 -5.35 -0.74 -0.41
CA GLY A 63 -5.74 -2.14 -0.23
C GLY A 63 -5.81 -2.89 -1.55
N TYR A 64 -6.43 -2.30 -2.56
CA TYR A 64 -6.49 -2.87 -3.91
C TYR A 64 -5.09 -3.02 -4.53
N GLY A 65 -4.23 -2.01 -4.42
CA GLY A 65 -2.88 -2.02 -4.97
C GLY A 65 -2.08 -3.21 -4.44
N PHE A 66 -1.98 -3.34 -3.12
CA PHE A 66 -1.23 -4.43 -2.49
C PHE A 66 -1.84 -5.81 -2.76
N ALA A 67 -3.17 -5.94 -2.62
CA ALA A 67 -3.85 -7.21 -2.86
C ALA A 67 -3.72 -7.69 -4.31
N LYS A 68 -3.74 -6.76 -5.28
CA LYS A 68 -3.71 -7.13 -6.71
C LYS A 68 -2.30 -7.32 -7.26
N ASN A 69 -1.36 -6.49 -6.84
CA ASN A 69 0.00 -6.53 -7.34
C ASN A 69 0.83 -7.64 -6.69
N HIS A 70 0.40 -8.19 -5.56
CA HIS A 70 1.12 -9.22 -4.81
C HIS A 70 2.60 -8.81 -4.61
N ALA A 71 2.80 -7.65 -3.98
CA ALA A 71 4.12 -7.04 -3.85
C ALA A 71 5.08 -7.86 -2.97
N PHE A 72 4.55 -8.63 -2.02
CA PHE A 72 5.29 -9.50 -1.11
C PHE A 72 5.35 -10.94 -1.61
N ILE A 73 6.31 -11.71 -1.10
CA ILE A 73 6.45 -13.13 -1.44
C ILE A 73 5.24 -13.93 -0.92
N ASP A 74 4.80 -13.57 0.27
CA ASP A 74 3.65 -14.14 0.97
C ASP A 74 3.09 -13.09 1.96
N GLY A 75 1.89 -13.34 2.50
CA GLY A 75 1.13 -12.36 3.29
C GLY A 75 0.72 -11.12 2.49
#